data_AF-A0A933GV99-F1
#
_entry.id   AF-A0A933GV99-F1
#
_cell.length_a   1.000
_cell.length_b   1.000
_cell.length_c   1.000
_cell.angle_alpha   90.00
_cell.angle_beta   90.00
_cell.angle_gamma   90.00
#
_symmetry.space_group_name_H-M   'P 1'
#
loop_
_entity.id
_entity.type
_entity.pdbx_description
1 polymer ?
#
loop_
_entity_poly.entity_id
_entity_poly.type
_entity_poly.pdbx_seq_one_letter_code
_entity_poly.pdbx_strand_id
1 'polypeptide(L)'
;MASFDIPLNLPHAATIAGRIGYHVARSAEPPAEACRVLFELVGSLSELLNPYGLSGENPPEPEASRVRDEAARLGRAIVDEIETLSLGGDRLGQSIRNLFECLELGEEGVWISLRAGENPDSLQRPV
;
A
#
# COMPACT_ATOMS: atom_id res chain seq x y z
N MET A 1 -19.53 -2.65 -2.33
CA MET A 1 -18.55 -3.75 -2.41
C MET A 1 -18.17 -4.07 -0.99
N ALA A 2 -18.11 -5.34 -0.61
CA ALA A 2 -17.66 -5.72 0.73
C ALA A 2 -16.18 -5.33 0.92
N SER A 3 -15.75 -5.18 2.15
CA SER A 3 -14.34 -5.03 2.56
C SER A 3 -14.09 -5.90 3.78
N PHE A 4 -12.83 -6.29 4.01
CA PHE A 4 -12.48 -6.91 5.28
C PHE A 4 -12.35 -5.83 6.37
N ASP A 5 -13.01 -6.06 7.50
CA ASP A 5 -12.88 -5.24 8.71
C ASP A 5 -11.77 -5.86 9.57
N ILE A 6 -10.54 -5.40 9.34
CA ILE A 6 -9.34 -5.90 10.02
C ILE A 6 -8.85 -4.81 10.96
N PRO A 7 -8.55 -5.12 12.24
CA PRO A 7 -7.93 -4.18 13.16
C PRO A 7 -6.58 -3.66 12.63
N LEU A 8 -6.17 -2.48 13.09
CA LEU A 8 -4.89 -1.87 12.71
C LEU A 8 -3.74 -2.86 12.88
N ASN A 9 -2.92 -3.00 11.85
CA ASN A 9 -1.79 -3.93 11.83
C ASN A 9 -0.60 -3.31 11.10
N LEU A 10 0.06 -2.36 11.76
CA LEU A 10 1.28 -1.71 11.25
C LEU A 10 2.44 -2.70 11.03
N PRO A 11 2.66 -3.74 11.86
CA PRO A 11 3.67 -4.75 11.58
C PRO A 11 3.43 -5.47 10.26
N HIS A 12 2.18 -5.84 9.96
CA HIS A 12 1.86 -6.45 8.67
C HIS A 12 1.92 -5.45 7.52
N ALA A 13 1.47 -4.22 7.75
CA ALA A 13 1.61 -3.13 6.77
C ALA A 13 3.07 -2.93 6.33
N ALA A 14 4.05 -3.08 7.23
CA ALA A 14 5.48 -3.02 6.88
C ALA A 14 5.89 -4.13 5.89
N THR A 15 5.37 -5.35 6.08
CA THR A 15 5.57 -6.47 5.13
C THR A 15 4.95 -6.14 3.78
N ILE A 16 3.76 -5.55 3.77
CA ILE A 16 3.06 -5.15 2.54
C ILE A 16 3.82 -4.02 1.82
N ALA A 17 4.36 -3.04 2.54
CA ALA A 17 5.19 -1.98 1.97
C ALA A 17 6.40 -2.56 1.20
N GLY A 18 7.06 -3.59 1.76
CA GLY A 18 8.13 -4.31 1.06
C GLY A 18 7.65 -5.01 -0.22
N ARG A 19 6.44 -5.59 -0.23
CA ARG A 19 5.84 -6.19 -1.44
C ARG A 19 5.51 -5.15 -2.49
N ILE A 20 5.00 -3.98 -2.10
CA ILE A 20 4.74 -2.85 -3.01
C ILE A 20 6.05 -2.45 -3.68
N GLY A 21 7.12 -2.23 -2.92
CA GLY A 21 8.43 -1.88 -3.48
C GLY A 21 9.00 -2.94 -4.40
N TYR A 22 8.85 -4.22 -4.06
CA TYR A 22 9.24 -5.32 -4.94
C TYR A 22 8.48 -5.30 -6.28
N HIS A 23 7.16 -5.08 -6.26
CA HIS A 23 6.35 -5.05 -7.47
C HIS A 23 6.66 -3.81 -8.32
N VAL A 24 6.78 -2.63 -7.71
CA VAL A 24 7.16 -1.38 -8.40
C VAL A 24 8.53 -1.54 -9.09
N ALA A 25 9.53 -2.09 -8.41
CA ALA A 25 10.86 -2.31 -8.99
C ALA A 25 10.85 -3.28 -10.19
N ARG A 26 9.88 -4.21 -10.24
CA ARG A 26 9.73 -5.16 -11.34
C ARG A 26 8.89 -4.63 -12.49
N SER A 27 7.97 -3.69 -12.23
CA SER A 27 7.15 -3.04 -13.25
C SER A 27 7.91 -1.94 -14.01
N ALA A 28 9.12 -1.57 -13.56
CA ALA A 28 9.89 -0.47 -14.12
C ALA A 28 10.49 -0.80 -15.51
N GLU A 29 9.65 -0.82 -16.54
CA GLU A 29 10.04 -0.58 -17.93
C GLU A 29 10.38 0.89 -18.26
N PRO A 30 9.85 1.93 -17.57
CA PRO A 30 10.23 3.32 -17.83
C PRO A 30 11.67 3.64 -17.40
N PRO A 31 12.27 4.71 -17.93
CA PRO A 31 13.53 5.24 -17.43
C PRO A 31 13.47 5.51 -15.93
N ALA A 32 14.53 5.20 -15.19
CA ALA A 32 14.59 5.35 -13.73
C ALA A 32 14.19 6.77 -13.24
N GLU A 33 14.50 7.81 -14.03
CA GLU A 33 14.13 9.20 -13.73
C GLU A 33 12.61 9.42 -13.69
N ALA A 34 11.86 8.77 -14.58
CA ALA A 34 10.39 8.88 -14.62
C ALA A 34 9.74 8.25 -13.39
N CYS A 35 10.39 7.26 -12.78
CA CYS A 35 9.90 6.57 -11.59
C CYS A 35 10.43 7.14 -10.27
N ARG A 36 11.23 8.23 -10.29
CA ARG A 36 11.93 8.73 -9.11
C ARG A 36 10.96 9.03 -7.95
N VAL A 37 9.89 9.77 -8.22
CA VAL A 37 8.89 10.14 -7.22
C VAL A 37 8.21 8.91 -6.62
N LEU A 38 7.83 7.95 -7.46
CA LEU A 38 7.25 6.68 -7.01
C LEU A 38 8.19 5.91 -6.07
N PHE A 39 9.50 5.82 -6.42
CA PHE A 39 10.48 5.17 -5.56
C PHE A 39 10.70 5.90 -4.24
N GLU A 40 10.72 7.24 -4.25
CA GLU A 40 10.82 8.06 -3.03
C GLU A 40 9.62 7.82 -2.11
N LEU A 41 8.40 7.81 -2.63
CA LEU A 41 7.18 7.55 -1.85
C LEU A 41 7.16 6.15 -1.24
N VAL A 42 7.55 5.13 -2.02
CA VAL A 42 7.67 3.74 -1.52
C VAL A 42 8.75 3.64 -0.44
N GLY A 43 9.87 4.35 -0.62
CA GLY A 43 10.93 4.47 0.38
C GLY A 43 10.42 5.07 1.68
N SER A 44 9.73 6.21 1.60
CA SER A 44 9.12 6.88 2.76
C SER A 44 8.10 6.00 3.47
N LEU A 45 7.25 5.26 2.73
CA LEU A 45 6.30 4.32 3.32
C LEU A 45 7.02 3.20 4.08
N SER A 46 8.09 2.66 3.49
CA SER A 46 8.90 1.62 4.10
C SER A 46 9.61 2.11 5.35
N GLU A 47 10.21 3.30 5.31
CA GLU A 47 10.87 3.94 6.46
C GLU A 47 9.90 4.21 7.60
N LEU A 48 8.69 4.68 7.28
CA LEU A 48 7.63 4.92 8.26
C LEU A 48 7.21 3.64 8.98
N LEU A 49 7.06 2.53 8.25
CA LEU A 49 6.47 1.29 8.79
C LEU A 49 7.51 0.31 9.36
N ASN A 50 8.77 0.40 8.93
CA ASN A 50 9.83 -0.53 9.34
C ASN A 50 9.99 -0.70 10.85
N PRO A 51 9.91 0.36 11.70
CA PRO A 51 10.01 0.20 13.16
C PRO A 51 8.95 -0.76 13.74
N TYR A 52 7.73 -0.74 13.19
CA TYR A 52 6.62 -1.57 13.64
C TYR A 52 6.74 -3.01 13.10
N GLY A 53 7.27 -3.16 11.88
CA GLY A 53 7.64 -4.48 11.35
C GLY A 53 8.71 -5.18 12.18
N LEU A 54 9.69 -4.43 12.69
CA LEU A 54 10.78 -4.95 13.52
C LEU A 54 10.34 -5.29 14.95
N SER A 55 9.53 -4.43 15.56
CA SER A 55 9.01 -4.67 16.92
C SER A 55 7.91 -5.72 16.96
N GLY A 56 7.16 -5.89 15.86
CA GLY A 56 6.03 -6.82 15.78
C GLY A 56 4.76 -6.32 16.47
N GLU A 57 4.74 -5.08 16.94
CA GLU A 57 3.64 -4.49 17.70
C GLU A 57 3.21 -3.13 17.11
N ASN A 58 1.92 -2.81 17.23
CA ASN A 58 1.46 -1.44 17.03
C ASN A 58 1.93 -0.57 18.20
N PRO A 59 2.30 0.70 17.97
CA PRO A 59 2.54 1.63 19.06
C PRO A 59 1.21 1.97 19.77
N PRO A 60 1.27 2.48 21.02
CA PRO A 60 0.08 2.97 21.69
C PRO A 60 -0.48 4.23 21.01
N GLU A 61 -1.75 4.54 21.29
CA GLU A 61 -2.32 5.84 20.92
C GLU A 61 -1.62 7.00 21.65
N PRO A 62 -1.48 8.18 21.04
CA PRO A 62 -2.01 8.60 19.73
C PRO A 62 -1.10 8.29 18.53
N GLU A 63 0.00 7.58 18.74
CA GLU A 63 1.00 7.33 17.70
C GLU A 63 0.46 6.40 16.62
N ALA A 64 -0.28 5.35 17.02
CA ALA A 64 -0.89 4.38 16.10
C ALA A 64 -1.76 5.08 15.05
N SER A 65 -2.69 5.94 15.49
CA SER A 65 -3.54 6.72 14.59
C SER A 65 -2.73 7.64 13.67
N ARG A 66 -1.71 8.33 14.19
CA ARG A 66 -0.86 9.22 13.38
C ARG A 66 -0.10 8.46 12.28
N VAL A 67 0.45 7.30 12.60
CA VAL A 67 1.20 6.47 11.64
C VAL A 67 0.25 5.90 10.59
N ARG A 68 -0.94 5.43 11.02
CA ARG A 68 -1.98 4.96 10.11
C ARG A 68 -2.32 6.01 9.06
N ASP A 69 -2.61 7.24 9.52
CA ASP A 69 -3.03 8.33 8.65
C ASP A 69 -1.93 8.72 7.66
N GLU A 70 -0.67 8.77 8.12
CA GLU A 70 0.47 9.08 7.25
C GLU A 70 0.77 7.94 6.26
N ALA A 71 0.68 6.67 6.68
CA ALA A 71 0.82 5.52 5.80
C ALA A 71 -0.28 5.50 4.72
N ALA A 72 -1.52 5.83 5.09
CA ALA A 72 -2.63 5.96 4.15
C ALA A 72 -2.39 7.10 3.15
N ARG A 73 -1.91 8.26 3.62
CA ARG A 73 -1.54 9.40 2.75
C ARG A 73 -0.47 9.00 1.73
N LEU A 74 0.59 8.33 2.17
CA LEU A 74 1.64 7.81 1.29
C LEU A 74 1.09 6.76 0.31
N GLY A 75 0.25 5.84 0.80
CA GLY A 75 -0.42 4.83 -0.04
C GLY A 75 -1.24 5.45 -1.18
N ARG A 76 -2.00 6.52 -0.90
CA ARG A 76 -2.74 7.26 -1.93
C ARG A 76 -1.81 7.88 -2.96
N ALA A 77 -0.76 8.58 -2.51
CA ALA A 77 0.22 9.20 -3.41
C ALA A 77 0.94 8.18 -4.30
N ILE A 78 1.27 7.00 -3.74
CA ILE A 78 1.85 5.89 -4.52
C ILE A 78 0.90 5.46 -5.64
N VAL A 79 -0.41 5.36 -5.37
CA VAL A 79 -1.40 4.98 -6.37
C VAL A 79 -1.54 6.04 -7.46
N ASP A 80 -1.53 7.33 -7.09
CA ASP A 80 -1.58 8.43 -8.06
C ASP A 80 -0.39 8.37 -9.05
N GLU A 81 0.81 8.06 -8.56
CA GLU A 81 2.00 7.87 -9.41
C GLU A 81 1.93 6.59 -10.25
N ILE A 82 1.46 5.47 -9.68
CA ILE A 82 1.26 4.21 -10.43
C ILE A 82 0.30 4.41 -11.61
N GLU A 83 -0.80 5.13 -11.39
CA GLU A 83 -1.79 5.44 -12.41
C GLU A 83 -1.19 6.38 -13.48
N THR A 84 -0.51 7.45 -13.04
CA THR A 84 0.14 8.43 -13.94
C THR A 84 1.19 7.77 -14.85
N LEU A 85 1.99 6.85 -14.30
CA LEU A 85 3.04 6.14 -15.02
C LEU A 85 2.53 4.89 -15.76
N SER A 86 1.25 4.53 -15.61
CA SER A 86 0.66 3.30 -16.15
C SER A 86 1.42 2.03 -15.74
N LEU A 87 1.90 1.97 -14.50
CA LEU A 87 2.69 0.85 -13.94
C LEU A 87 1.86 -0.15 -13.13
N GLY A 88 0.53 -0.02 -13.20
CA GLY A 88 -0.41 -0.86 -12.47
C GLY A 88 -0.33 -2.33 -12.88
N GLY A 89 -0.84 -3.20 -12.00
CA GLY A 89 -0.94 -4.62 -12.28
C GLY A 89 -1.54 -5.39 -11.11
N ASP A 90 -2.05 -6.58 -11.38
CA ASP A 90 -2.90 -7.31 -10.43
C ASP A 90 -2.26 -7.50 -9.04
N ARG A 91 -0.99 -7.93 -8.99
CA ARG A 91 -0.25 -8.12 -7.74
C ARG A 91 0.08 -6.81 -7.00
N LEU A 92 0.30 -5.74 -7.74
CA LEU A 92 0.55 -4.42 -7.17
C LEU A 92 -0.74 -3.86 -6.57
N GLY A 93 -1.83 -3.88 -7.34
CA GLY A 93 -3.15 -3.51 -6.85
C GLY A 93 -3.58 -4.32 -5.63
N GLN A 94 -3.38 -5.64 -5.65
CA GLN A 94 -3.61 -6.48 -4.48
C GLN A 94 -2.78 -6.03 -3.26
N SER A 95 -1.50 -5.71 -3.45
CA SER A 95 -0.65 -5.22 -2.35
C SER A 95 -1.15 -3.89 -1.81
N ILE A 96 -1.64 -3.00 -2.67
CA ILE A 96 -2.28 -1.74 -2.25
C ILE A 96 -3.54 -2.02 -1.44
N ARG A 97 -4.43 -2.92 -1.89
CA ARG A 97 -5.63 -3.27 -1.11
C ARG A 97 -5.26 -3.78 0.28
N ASN A 98 -4.33 -4.73 0.35
CA ASN A 98 -3.87 -5.32 1.60
C ASN A 98 -3.26 -4.26 2.53
N LEU A 99 -2.57 -3.25 1.99
CA LEU A 99 -2.04 -2.15 2.78
C LEU A 99 -3.18 -1.41 3.48
N PHE A 100 -4.19 -0.97 2.73
CA PHE A 100 -5.32 -0.23 3.30
C PHE A 100 -6.18 -1.08 4.26
N GLU A 101 -6.33 -2.37 4.01
CA GLU A 101 -6.94 -3.31 4.96
C GLU A 101 -6.15 -3.35 6.28
N CYS A 102 -4.81 -3.40 6.25
CA CYS A 102 -3.98 -3.34 7.46
C CYS A 102 -4.09 -2.00 8.20
N LEU A 103 -4.54 -0.93 7.52
CA LEU A 103 -4.69 0.40 8.08
C LEU A 103 -6.12 0.68 8.56
N GLU A 104 -6.99 -0.33 8.68
CA GLU A 104 -8.41 -0.16 9.03
C GLU A 104 -9.19 0.67 7.99
N LEU A 105 -8.71 0.70 6.74
CA LEU A 105 -9.29 1.47 5.63
C LEU A 105 -9.73 0.53 4.50
N GLY A 106 -10.26 -0.64 4.84
CA GLY A 106 -10.60 -1.70 3.89
C GLY A 106 -11.54 -1.23 2.76
N GLU A 107 -12.57 -0.44 3.07
CA GLU A 107 -13.49 0.09 2.06
C GLU A 107 -12.78 0.95 1.01
N GLU A 108 -11.88 1.83 1.45
CA GLU A 108 -11.06 2.63 0.55
C GLU A 108 -10.10 1.75 -0.26
N GLY A 109 -9.46 0.78 0.41
CA GLY A 109 -8.57 -0.20 -0.18
C GLY A 109 -9.15 -0.91 -1.40
N VAL A 110 -10.44 -1.27 -1.34
CA VAL A 110 -11.19 -1.93 -2.42
C VAL A 110 -11.28 -1.07 -3.69
N TRP A 111 -11.43 0.24 -3.54
CA TRP A 111 -11.55 1.17 -4.66
C TRP A 111 -10.20 1.59 -5.19
N ILE A 112 -9.27 1.94 -4.30
CA ILE A 112 -7.99 2.49 -4.69
C ILE A 112 -7.08 1.42 -5.32
N SER A 113 -7.27 0.14 -4.97
CA SER A 113 -6.52 -0.96 -5.59
C SER A 113 -6.84 -1.17 -7.07
N LEU A 114 -8.06 -0.84 -7.51
CA LEU A 114 -8.44 -0.91 -8.92
C LEU A 114 -7.66 0.10 -9.76
N ARG A 115 -7.41 1.30 -9.22
CA ARG A 115 -6.55 2.33 -9.86
C ARG A 115 -5.10 1.86 -9.97
N ALA A 116 -4.64 1.05 -9.02
CA ALA A 116 -3.34 0.39 -9.06
C ALA A 116 -3.31 -0.89 -9.93
N GLY A 117 -4.42 -1.22 -10.60
CA GLY A 117 -4.50 -2.32 -11.58
C GLY A 117 -4.88 -3.68 -11.01
N GLU A 118 -5.48 -3.77 -9.81
CA GLU A 118 -6.06 -5.05 -9.33
C GLU A 118 -7.17 -5.51 -10.28
N ASN A 119 -7.19 -6.80 -10.62
CA ASN A 119 -8.28 -7.36 -11.43
C ASN A 119 -9.59 -7.36 -10.61
N PRO A 120 -10.68 -6.74 -11.10
CA PRO A 120 -11.96 -6.71 -10.39
C PRO A 120 -12.57 -8.10 -10.15
N ASP A 121 -12.19 -9.09 -10.96
CA ASP A 121 -12.62 -10.50 -10.84
C ASP A 121 -11.65 -11.36 -10.03
N SER A 122 -10.68 -10.75 -9.35
CA SER A 122 -9.73 -11.48 -8.51
C SER A 122 -10.47 -12.22 -7.39
N LEU A 123 -10.26 -13.53 -7.28
CA LEU A 123 -10.89 -14.42 -6.27
C LEU A 123 -10.67 -13.97 -4.83
N GLN A 124 -9.69 -13.09 -4.60
CA GLN A 124 -9.30 -12.60 -3.28
C GLN A 124 -10.01 -11.29 -2.92
N ARG A 125 -10.87 -10.76 -3.81
CA ARG A 125 -11.69 -9.59 -3.52
C ARG A 125 -12.90 -10.02 -2.68
N PRO A 126 -13.23 -9.26 -1.63
CA PRO A 126 -14.45 -9.49 -0.85
C PRO A 126 -15.71 -9.32 -1.72
N VAL A 127 -16.64 -10.28 -1.62
CA VAL A 127 -17.93 -10.33 -2.33
C VAL A 127 -19.04 -9.60 -1.58
#